data_AF-A0A6M0C517-F1
#
_entry.id   AF-A0A6M0C517-F1
#
_cell.length_a   1.000
_cell.length_b   1.000
_cell.length_c   1.000
_cell.angle_alpha   90.00
_cell.angle_beta   90.00
_cell.angle_gamma   90.00
#
_symmetry.space_group_name_H-M   'P 1'
#
loop_
_entity.id
_entity.type
_entity.pdbx_description
1 polymer ?
#
loop_
_entity_poly.entity_id
_entity_poly.type
_entity_poly.pdbx_seq_one_letter_code
_entity_poly.pdbx_strand_id
1 'polypeptide(L)'
;MTASTETQKTTPLSLSLGSTQGRVSKFMQDIQDEICQGLEQLDGIGKFKEDRWERPGGGGGRSRVIRDGAVFEQGGVNFSEVWGDKLPPSILAQRPEAEGHGFYATGTSMVLHPENPYVPTVHLNYRYFEAGPVWWFGGGIDLT
;
A
#
# COMPACT_ATOMS: atom_id res chain seq x y z
N MET A 1 -8.59 -60.33 -14.95
CA MET A 1 -8.10 -59.00 -15.39
C MET A 1 -9.02 -57.96 -14.79
N THR A 2 -8.72 -57.49 -13.60
CA THR A 2 -9.47 -56.41 -12.92
C THR A 2 -8.52 -55.23 -12.82
N ALA A 3 -8.79 -54.20 -13.62
CA ALA A 3 -8.00 -52.96 -13.63
C ALA A 3 -8.42 -52.11 -12.43
N SER A 4 -7.53 -52.01 -11.45
CA SER A 4 -7.64 -51.12 -10.31
C SER A 4 -7.47 -49.68 -10.77
N THR A 5 -8.51 -48.85 -10.62
CA THR A 5 -8.46 -47.42 -10.93
C THR A 5 -7.90 -46.68 -9.72
N GLU A 6 -6.61 -46.35 -9.74
CA GLU A 6 -6.02 -45.43 -8.76
C GLU A 6 -6.55 -44.02 -9.03
N THR A 7 -7.40 -43.54 -8.12
CA THR A 7 -7.79 -42.14 -8.09
C THR A 7 -6.62 -41.34 -7.51
N GLN A 8 -5.87 -40.65 -8.37
CA GLN A 8 -4.90 -39.65 -7.94
C GLN A 8 -5.64 -38.58 -7.13
N LYS A 9 -5.38 -38.54 -5.82
CA LYS A 9 -5.75 -37.42 -4.96
C LYS A 9 -4.97 -36.20 -5.44
N THR A 10 -5.67 -35.26 -6.05
CA THR A 10 -5.19 -33.90 -6.23
C THR A 10 -5.02 -33.27 -4.86
N THR A 11 -3.79 -33.29 -4.35
CA THR A 11 -3.40 -32.49 -3.19
C THR A 11 -3.59 -31.01 -3.57
N PRO A 12 -4.47 -30.25 -2.91
CA PRO A 12 -4.56 -28.82 -3.17
C PRO A 12 -3.23 -28.20 -2.76
N LEU A 13 -2.66 -27.36 -3.63
CA LEU A 13 -1.49 -26.55 -3.29
C LEU A 13 -1.81 -25.73 -2.03
N SER A 14 -1.25 -26.14 -0.88
CA SER A 14 -1.37 -25.39 0.36
C SER A 14 -0.42 -24.19 0.28
N LEU A 15 -0.93 -23.05 -0.15
CA LEU A 15 -0.25 -21.76 -0.06
C LEU A 15 -0.67 -21.06 1.25
N SER A 16 -0.17 -21.51 2.39
CA SER A 16 -0.35 -20.77 3.64
C SER A 16 0.78 -19.76 3.84
N LEU A 17 0.63 -18.59 3.20
CA LEU A 17 1.31 -17.34 3.52
C LEU A 17 0.29 -16.20 3.41
N GLY A 18 -0.63 -16.10 4.37
CA GLY A 18 -1.58 -14.99 4.50
C GLY A 18 -2.62 -14.80 3.38
N SER A 19 -3.62 -13.96 3.62
CA SER A 19 -4.56 -13.48 2.58
C SER A 19 -3.83 -12.57 1.58
N THR A 20 -4.41 -12.36 0.38
CA THR A 20 -3.89 -11.38 -0.60
C THR A 20 -3.74 -10.00 0.05
N GLN A 21 -4.74 -9.56 0.83
CA GLN A 21 -4.70 -8.33 1.61
C GLN A 21 -3.43 -8.22 2.47
N GLY A 22 -3.15 -9.26 3.28
CA GLY A 22 -2.00 -9.26 4.18
C GLY A 22 -0.66 -9.22 3.43
N ARG A 23 -0.56 -9.91 2.30
CA ARG A 23 0.64 -9.88 1.46
C ARG A 23 0.89 -8.50 0.86
N VAL A 24 -0.16 -7.85 0.34
CA VAL A 24 -0.05 -6.51 -0.24
C VAL A 24 0.21 -5.46 0.84
N SER A 25 -0.46 -5.53 1.98
CA SER A 25 -0.23 -4.63 3.12
C SER A 25 1.22 -4.69 3.59
N LYS A 26 1.78 -5.89 3.77
CA LYS A 26 3.18 -6.08 4.13
C LYS A 26 4.12 -5.46 3.10
N PHE A 27 3.87 -5.70 1.81
CA PHE A 27 4.67 -5.13 0.73
C PHE A 27 4.65 -3.59 0.74
N MET A 28 3.48 -2.97 0.95
CA MET A 28 3.37 -1.50 1.02
C MET A 28 4.09 -0.92 2.25
N GLN A 29 4.04 -1.61 3.40
CA GLN A 29 4.78 -1.24 4.60
C GLN A 29 6.30 -1.33 4.38
N ASP A 30 6.77 -2.38 3.70
CA ASP A 30 8.17 -2.57 3.38
C ASP A 30 8.69 -1.46 2.45
N ILE A 31 7.90 -1.08 1.43
CA ILE A 31 8.23 0.06 0.57
C ILE A 31 8.39 1.35 1.40
N GLN A 32 7.47 1.62 2.33
CA GLN A 32 7.60 2.79 3.21
C GLN A 32 8.89 2.73 4.04
N ASP A 33 9.21 1.56 4.60
CA ASP A 33 10.41 1.36 5.43
C ASP A 33 11.69 1.54 4.62
N GLU A 34 11.78 0.95 3.43
CA GLU A 34 12.92 1.06 2.51
C GLU A 34 13.14 2.50 2.04
N ILE A 35 12.08 3.19 1.61
CA ILE A 35 12.17 4.59 1.18
C ILE A 35 12.65 5.47 2.34
N CYS A 36 12.04 5.35 3.51
CA CYS A 36 12.42 6.18 4.65
C CYS A 36 13.87 5.94 5.06
N GLN A 37 14.30 4.67 5.13
CA GLN A 37 15.66 4.31 5.48
C GLN A 37 16.66 4.86 4.45
N GLY A 38 16.39 4.73 3.15
CA GLY A 38 17.26 5.25 2.10
C GLY A 38 17.38 6.77 2.13
N LEU A 39 16.25 7.47 2.32
CA LEU A 39 16.23 8.92 2.38
C LEU A 39 16.93 9.46 3.63
N GLU A 40 16.77 8.84 4.80
CA GLU A 40 17.52 9.25 6.00
C GLU A 40 19.03 9.03 5.87
N GLN A 41 19.45 7.96 5.19
CA GLN A 41 20.86 7.71 4.93
C GLN A 41 21.44 8.76 3.99
N LEU A 42 20.68 9.14 2.95
CA LEU A 42 21.09 10.17 1.99
C LEU A 42 21.11 11.56 2.62
N ASP A 43 20.13 11.90 3.45
CA ASP A 43 20.06 13.19 4.14
C ASP A 43 21.16 13.31 5.21
N GLY A 44 21.41 12.25 5.97
CA GLY A 44 22.49 12.16 6.95
C GLY A 44 22.18 12.82 8.31
N ILE A 45 21.27 13.80 8.38
CA ILE A 45 20.87 14.44 9.66
C ILE A 45 19.37 14.36 9.94
N GLY A 46 18.54 14.50 8.92
CA GLY A 46 17.10 14.48 9.01
C GLY A 46 16.57 13.09 9.32
N LYS A 47 15.50 13.03 10.11
CA LYS A 47 14.84 11.79 10.54
C LYS A 47 13.35 11.89 10.34
N PHE A 48 12.76 10.79 9.88
CA PHE A 48 11.31 10.69 9.79
C PHE A 48 10.71 10.58 11.19
N LYS A 49 9.72 11.41 11.46
CA LYS A 49 8.83 11.29 12.62
C LYS A 49 7.61 10.49 12.20
N GLU A 50 7.41 9.35 12.85
CA GLU A 50 6.24 8.49 12.61
C GLU A 50 5.07 8.91 13.50
N ASP A 51 3.91 9.04 12.89
CA ASP A 51 2.62 9.13 13.55
C ASP A 51 1.74 7.97 13.10
N ARG A 52 1.23 7.21 14.08
CA ARG A 52 0.34 6.08 13.84
C ARG A 52 -1.07 6.49 14.20
N TRP A 53 -1.99 6.20 13.30
CA TRP A 53 -3.37 6.58 13.46
C TRP A 53 -4.30 5.43 13.07
N GLU A 54 -5.49 5.45 13.66
CA GLU A 54 -6.55 4.49 13.41
C GLU A 54 -7.77 5.23 12.84
N ARG A 55 -8.52 4.53 11.98
CA ARG A 55 -9.71 5.08 11.34
C ARG A 55 -10.97 4.57 12.02
N PRO A 56 -11.89 5.46 12.47
CA PRO A 56 -13.24 5.05 12.83
C PRO A 56 -13.92 4.34 11.65
N GLY A 57 -14.28 3.08 11.84
CA GLY A 57 -14.88 2.23 10.79
C GLY A 57 -13.92 1.26 10.11
N GLY A 58 -12.66 1.16 10.54
CA GLY A 58 -11.74 0.08 10.15
C GLY A 58 -10.45 0.57 9.51
N GLY A 59 -9.33 0.02 9.99
CA GLY A 59 -7.98 0.29 9.51
C GLY A 59 -7.30 1.48 10.15
N GLY A 60 -6.35 2.07 9.42
CA GLY A 60 -5.47 3.13 9.91
C GLY A 60 -4.29 3.37 8.98
N GLY A 61 -3.19 3.85 9.54
CA GLY A 61 -1.99 4.10 8.77
C GLY A 61 -0.78 4.53 9.60
N ARG A 62 0.32 4.73 8.89
CA ARG A 62 1.57 5.28 9.42
C ARG A 62 1.97 6.45 8.55
N SER A 63 1.94 7.66 9.10
CA SER A 63 2.46 8.85 8.44
C SER A 63 3.88 9.08 8.90
N ARG A 64 4.83 9.24 7.97
CA ARG A 64 6.21 9.58 8.29
C ARG A 64 6.58 10.89 7.63
N VAL A 65 7.01 11.86 8.43
CA VAL A 65 7.39 13.19 7.96
C VAL A 65 8.83 13.51 8.33
N ILE A 66 9.61 13.95 7.35
CA ILE A 66 10.94 14.55 7.52
C ILE A 66 10.84 16.05 7.22
N ARG A 67 11.54 16.87 8.00
CA ARG A 67 11.64 18.33 7.82
C ARG A 67 13.01 18.80 8.26
N ASP A 68 13.44 19.93 7.70
CA ASP A 68 14.66 20.63 8.07
C ASP A 68 15.90 19.71 8.03
N GLY A 69 15.97 18.86 7.00
CA GLY A 69 17.10 17.98 6.73
C GLY A 69 18.26 18.71 6.03
N ALA A 70 19.38 18.02 5.80
CA ALA A 70 20.49 18.59 5.05
C ALA A 70 20.26 18.56 3.53
N VAL A 71 19.46 17.61 3.04
CA VAL A 71 19.14 17.43 1.63
C VAL A 71 17.67 17.72 1.36
N PHE A 72 16.79 17.35 2.30
CA PHE A 72 15.34 17.50 2.15
C PHE A 72 14.80 18.62 3.04
N GLU A 73 14.21 19.65 2.43
CA GLU A 73 13.46 20.71 3.12
C GLU A 73 12.27 20.08 3.87
N GLN A 74 11.47 19.29 3.15
CA GLN A 74 10.33 18.56 3.70
C GLN A 74 10.00 17.33 2.84
N GLY A 75 9.59 16.25 3.50
CA GLY A 75 9.07 15.06 2.82
C GLY A 75 8.04 14.32 3.66
N GLY A 76 7.12 13.63 2.99
CA GLY A 76 6.16 12.75 3.63
C GLY A 76 6.12 11.40 2.92
N VAL A 77 6.24 10.30 3.65
CA VAL A 77 6.06 8.93 3.15
C VAL A 77 4.96 8.29 3.98
N ASN A 78 3.79 8.07 3.38
CA ASN A 78 2.58 7.65 4.09
C ASN A 78 2.16 6.27 3.64
N PHE A 79 1.87 5.41 4.63
CA PHE A 79 1.20 4.13 4.44
C PHE A 79 -0.23 4.22 4.98
N SER A 80 -1.18 3.60 4.30
CA SER A 80 -2.54 3.45 4.79
C SER A 80 -3.10 2.08 4.43
N GLU A 81 -3.94 1.56 5.30
CA GLU A 81 -4.70 0.32 5.11
C GLU A 81 -6.06 0.50 5.77
N VAL A 82 -7.12 0.52 4.98
CA VAL A 82 -8.47 0.85 5.43
C VAL A 82 -9.48 -0.13 4.85
N TRP A 83 -10.56 -0.36 5.59
CA TRP A 83 -11.67 -1.19 5.15
C TRP A 83 -12.99 -0.64 5.69
N GLY A 84 -14.10 -1.21 5.21
CA GLY A 84 -15.43 -0.91 5.71
C GLY A 84 -16.54 -1.50 4.86
N ASP A 85 -17.78 -1.42 5.35
CA ASP A 85 -18.92 -2.11 4.74
C ASP A 85 -19.59 -1.33 3.60
N LYS A 86 -19.26 -0.05 3.43
CA LYS A 86 -19.91 0.85 2.47
C LYS A 86 -18.92 1.39 1.45
N LEU A 87 -19.21 1.14 0.18
CA LEU A 87 -18.49 1.69 -0.96
C LEU A 87 -18.94 3.12 -1.28
N PRO A 88 -18.03 4.00 -1.72
CA PRO A 88 -18.41 5.29 -2.28
C PRO A 88 -19.30 5.11 -3.53
N PRO A 89 -20.33 5.97 -3.73
CA PRO A 89 -21.22 5.88 -4.90
C PRO A 89 -20.48 5.93 -6.24
N SER A 90 -19.34 6.62 -6.31
CA SER A 90 -18.51 6.69 -7.52
C SER A 90 -17.91 5.34 -7.92
N ILE A 91 -17.54 4.49 -6.95
CA ILE A 91 -17.05 3.14 -7.24
C ILE A 91 -18.19 2.29 -7.77
N LEU A 92 -19.36 2.33 -7.12
CA LEU A 92 -20.54 1.57 -7.56
C LEU A 92 -21.03 1.98 -8.95
N ALA A 93 -20.92 3.27 -9.30
CA ALA A 93 -21.25 3.73 -10.65
C ALA A 93 -20.33 3.16 -11.73
N GLN A 94 -19.06 2.89 -11.41
CA GLN A 94 -18.08 2.32 -12.35
C GLN A 94 -18.01 0.78 -12.30
N ARG A 95 -18.37 0.21 -11.15
CA ARG A 95 -18.29 -1.22 -10.81
C ARG A 95 -19.55 -1.65 -10.05
N PRO A 96 -20.72 -1.73 -10.70
CA PRO A 96 -21.96 -2.16 -10.05
C PRO A 96 -21.87 -3.54 -9.38
N GLU A 97 -21.01 -4.41 -9.90
CA GLU A 97 -20.75 -5.76 -9.38
C GLU A 97 -20.08 -5.79 -8.00
N ALA A 98 -19.63 -4.64 -7.47
CA ALA A 98 -19.12 -4.51 -6.10
C ALA A 98 -20.24 -4.26 -5.06
N GLU A 99 -21.49 -4.05 -5.49
CA GLU A 99 -22.61 -3.79 -4.60
C GLU A 99 -22.81 -4.91 -3.55
N GLY A 100 -23.08 -4.51 -2.31
CA GLY A 100 -23.29 -5.45 -1.20
C GLY A 100 -22.00 -6.01 -0.58
N HIS A 101 -20.83 -5.73 -1.15
CA HIS A 101 -19.54 -6.10 -0.57
C HIS A 101 -18.91 -4.98 0.25
N GLY A 102 -18.25 -5.35 1.35
CA GLY A 102 -17.28 -4.49 2.01
C GLY A 102 -16.04 -4.29 1.14
N PHE A 103 -15.28 -3.24 1.43
CA PHE A 103 -14.08 -2.87 0.70
C PHE A 103 -12.84 -2.98 1.57
N TYR A 104 -11.71 -3.16 0.89
CA TYR A 104 -10.37 -3.06 1.45
C TYR A 104 -9.51 -2.23 0.51
N ALA A 105 -8.71 -1.32 1.06
CA ALA A 105 -7.77 -0.51 0.31
C ALA A 105 -6.48 -0.32 1.10
N THR A 106 -5.34 -0.49 0.44
CA THR A 106 -4.02 -0.23 1.05
C THR A 106 -3.10 0.45 0.05
N GLY A 107 -2.13 1.22 0.53
CA GLY A 107 -1.14 1.83 -0.33
C GLY A 107 -0.08 2.62 0.40
N THR A 108 0.97 2.96 -0.35
CA THR A 108 2.06 3.85 0.06
C THR A 108 2.15 5.03 -0.90
N SER A 109 2.31 6.23 -0.37
CA SER A 109 2.45 7.46 -1.13
C SER A 109 3.59 8.29 -0.58
N MET A 110 4.22 9.11 -1.43
CA MET A 110 5.23 10.07 -1.00
C MET A 110 5.18 11.35 -1.82
N VAL A 111 5.50 12.45 -1.16
CA VAL A 111 5.94 13.70 -1.78
C VAL A 111 7.23 14.11 -1.07
N LEU A 112 8.26 14.45 -1.84
CA LEU A 112 9.59 14.77 -1.34
C LEU A 112 10.09 16.06 -1.98
N HIS A 113 10.38 17.07 -1.17
CA HIS A 113 10.92 18.36 -1.58
C HIS A 113 12.39 18.49 -1.11
N PRO A 114 13.35 18.41 -2.03
CA PRO A 114 14.74 18.74 -1.75
C PRO A 114 14.93 20.23 -1.47
N GLU A 115 15.90 20.55 -0.61
CA GLU A 115 16.32 21.94 -0.34
C GLU A 115 17.02 22.57 -1.56
N ASN A 116 17.77 21.76 -2.32
CA ASN A 116 18.52 22.25 -3.48
C ASN A 116 17.62 22.32 -4.72
N PRO A 117 17.43 23.49 -5.35
CA PRO A 117 16.54 23.67 -6.51
C PRO A 117 16.98 22.90 -7.77
N TYR A 118 18.20 22.36 -7.79
CA TYR A 118 18.69 21.49 -8.87
C TYR A 118 18.36 20.02 -8.66
N VAL A 119 17.72 19.66 -7.54
CA VAL A 119 17.21 18.30 -7.28
C VAL A 119 15.69 18.36 -7.39
N PRO A 120 15.08 17.57 -8.28
CA PRO A 120 13.65 17.63 -8.54
C PRO A 120 12.81 17.13 -7.35
N THR A 121 11.58 17.63 -7.27
CA THR A 121 10.58 17.06 -6.37
C THR A 121 10.17 15.68 -6.90
N VAL A 122 9.94 14.72 -5.99
CA VAL A 122 9.46 13.38 -6.34
C VAL A 122 8.08 13.17 -5.73
N HIS A 123 7.15 12.67 -6.55
CA HIS A 123 5.89 12.14 -6.08
C HIS A 123 5.75 10.66 -6.49
N LEU A 124 5.20 9.84 -5.59
CA LEU A 124 4.79 8.47 -5.91
C LEU A 124 3.51 8.09 -5.18
N ASN A 125 2.79 7.16 -5.77
CA ASN A 125 1.65 6.52 -5.17
C ASN A 125 1.56 5.08 -5.68
N TYR A 126 1.50 4.09 -4.79
CA TYR A 126 1.15 2.71 -5.10
C TYR A 126 0.01 2.28 -4.21
N ARG A 127 -1.05 1.72 -4.80
CA ARG A 127 -2.25 1.34 -4.07
C ARG A 127 -2.91 0.11 -4.66
N TYR A 128 -3.62 -0.59 -3.80
CA TYR A 128 -4.42 -1.76 -4.09
C TYR A 128 -5.80 -1.58 -3.50
N PHE A 129 -6.80 -2.06 -4.23
CA PHE A 129 -8.20 -2.04 -3.81
C PHE A 129 -8.84 -3.39 -4.13
N GLU A 130 -9.72 -3.84 -3.24
CA GLU A 130 -10.66 -4.92 -3.52
C GLU A 130 -12.02 -4.73 -2.83
N ALA A 131 -13.09 -5.19 -3.48
CA ALA A 131 -14.44 -5.30 -2.96
C ALA A 131 -15.17 -6.45 -3.65
N GLY A 132 -15.35 -7.57 -2.92
CA GLY A 132 -15.88 -8.80 -3.50
C GLY A 132 -15.03 -9.29 -4.69
N PRO A 133 -15.62 -9.49 -5.89
CA PRO A 133 -14.88 -9.93 -7.06
C PRO A 133 -14.05 -8.81 -7.73
N VAL A 134 -14.29 -7.55 -7.38
CA VAL A 134 -13.65 -6.40 -8.02
C VAL A 134 -12.34 -6.06 -7.32
N TRP A 135 -11.25 -6.00 -8.06
CA TRP A 135 -9.95 -5.59 -7.53
C TRP A 135 -9.11 -4.91 -8.60
N TRP A 136 -8.19 -4.05 -8.18
CA TRP A 136 -7.20 -3.45 -9.05
C TRP A 136 -6.01 -2.90 -8.27
N PHE A 137 -4.88 -2.79 -8.96
CA PHE A 137 -3.77 -1.94 -8.54
C PHE A 137 -3.86 -0.58 -9.24
N GLY A 138 -3.32 0.44 -8.61
CA GLY A 138 -3.13 1.75 -9.21
C GLY A 138 -1.86 2.38 -8.67
N GLY A 139 -1.26 3.27 -9.46
CA GLY A 139 -0.09 3.99 -8.99
C GLY A 139 0.74 4.62 -10.09
N GLY A 140 1.88 5.17 -9.69
CA GLY A 140 2.83 5.85 -10.55
C GLY A 140 3.92 6.55 -9.73
N ILE A 141 4.93 7.03 -10.44
CA ILE A 141 6.00 7.87 -9.93
C ILE A 141 6.28 8.95 -10.96
N ASP A 142 6.54 10.16 -10.50
CA ASP A 142 6.85 11.32 -11.33
C ASP A 142 7.90 12.23 -10.68
N LEU A 143 8.55 13.01 -11.53
CA LEU A 143 9.60 13.96 -11.20
C LEU A 143 9.14 15.34 -11.67
N THR A 144 9.23 16.32 -10.79
CA THR A 144 8.93 17.74 -11.06
C THR A 144 10.19 18.58 -10.97
#